data_AF-A0A9X4RT78-F1
#
_entry.id   AF-A0A9X4RT78-F1
#
_cell.length_a   1.000
_cell.length_b   1.000
_cell.length_c   1.000
_cell.angle_alpha   90.00
_cell.angle_beta   90.00
_cell.angle_gamma   90.00
#
_symmetry.space_group_name_H-M   'P 1'
#
loop_
_entity.id
_entity.type
_entity.pdbx_description
1 polymer ?
#
loop_
_entity_poly.entity_id
_entity_poly.type
_entity_poly.pdbx_seq_one_letter_code
_entity_poly.pdbx_strand_id
1 'polypeptide(L)'
;PNLSDENFAGNTSGVAMEFKLLGLEMITKTKERYYIKSLHKRIQIFANYYNWSQIYENAKAIIPQFSRGLPKNLLELSQIISNLKDKVSLRQLISLLPFVEDPDAEIKALEKEKETAQEEPAFSQNLPYEEGVTDGQPEVLGEAESSEDGSGDGPGRANRKATRRNTQAGK
;
A
#
# COMPACT_ATOMS: atom_id res chain seq x y z
N PRO A 1 9.18 28.44 -7.44
CA PRO A 1 10.19 27.48 -7.93
C PRO A 1 9.89 27.18 -9.40
N ASN A 2 10.91 27.03 -10.24
CA ASN A 2 10.69 26.58 -11.61
C ASN A 2 10.54 25.05 -11.59
N LEU A 3 9.33 24.55 -11.85
CA LEU A 3 9.04 23.11 -11.82
C LEU A 3 9.57 22.39 -13.08
N SER A 4 10.00 23.14 -14.10
CA SER A 4 10.51 22.63 -15.36
C SER A 4 12.04 22.64 -15.46
N ASP A 5 12.74 22.89 -14.35
CA ASP A 5 14.21 22.86 -14.31
C ASP A 5 14.71 21.39 -14.39
N GLU A 6 15.75 21.11 -15.17
CA GLU A 6 16.34 19.76 -15.27
C GLU A 6 16.88 19.27 -13.91
N ASN A 7 17.37 20.19 -13.06
CA ASN A 7 17.73 19.88 -11.68
C ASN A 7 16.52 19.52 -10.81
N PHE A 8 15.31 19.83 -11.27
CA PHE A 8 14.05 19.44 -10.65
C PHE A 8 13.64 18.00 -11.01
N ALA A 9 13.90 17.58 -12.25
CA ALA A 9 13.48 16.29 -12.80
C ALA A 9 14.38 15.08 -12.44
N GLY A 10 15.54 15.32 -11.82
CA GLY A 10 16.38 14.23 -11.30
C GLY A 10 15.71 13.46 -10.16
N ASN A 11 16.21 12.24 -9.88
CA ASN A 11 15.78 11.37 -8.77
C ASN A 11 16.17 12.01 -7.42
N THR A 12 15.46 13.07 -7.07
CA THR A 12 15.76 13.91 -5.91
C THR A 12 15.21 13.24 -4.67
N SER A 13 16.09 13.01 -3.70
CA SER A 13 15.73 12.46 -2.39
C SER A 13 14.60 13.28 -1.75
N GLY A 14 13.80 12.68 -0.87
CA GLY A 14 12.69 13.38 -0.19
C GLY A 14 13.12 14.72 0.42
N VAL A 15 14.31 14.75 1.01
CA VAL A 15 14.94 15.96 1.59
C VAL A 15 15.22 17.04 0.54
N ALA A 16 15.72 16.66 -0.65
CA ALA A 16 15.99 17.62 -1.73
C ALA A 16 14.70 18.26 -2.28
N MET A 17 13.59 17.53 -2.26
CA MET A 17 12.28 18.05 -2.66
C MET A 17 11.71 19.04 -1.63
N GLU A 18 11.88 18.76 -0.34
CA GLU A 18 11.50 19.67 0.75
C GLU A 18 12.23 21.02 0.64
N PHE A 19 13.54 21.01 0.43
CA PHE A 19 14.31 22.25 0.26
C PHE A 19 13.83 23.10 -0.92
N LYS A 20 13.43 22.47 -2.02
CA LYS A 20 12.89 23.17 -3.20
C LYS A 20 11.52 23.80 -2.94
N LEU A 21 10.71 23.16 -2.10
CA LEU A 21 9.36 23.62 -1.75
C LEU A 21 9.34 24.58 -0.56
N LEU A 22 10.43 24.70 0.20
CA LEU A 22 10.55 25.55 1.39
C LEU A 22 10.06 26.99 1.18
N GLY A 23 10.40 27.60 0.05
CA GLY A 23 9.95 28.96 -0.27
C GLY A 23 8.43 29.07 -0.43
N LEU A 24 7.82 28.09 -1.09
CA LEU A 24 6.37 28.00 -1.23
C LEU A 24 5.71 27.70 0.12
N GLU A 25 6.32 26.83 0.94
CA GLU A 25 5.82 26.49 2.26
C GLU A 25 5.76 27.70 3.19
N MET A 26 6.78 28.56 3.19
CA MET A 26 6.79 29.79 4.00
C MET A 26 5.67 30.77 3.61
N ILE A 27 5.44 30.94 2.30
CA ILE A 27 4.33 31.77 1.79
C ILE A 27 3.00 31.16 2.22
N THR A 28 2.85 29.85 2.07
CA THR A 28 1.59 29.16 2.37
C THR A 28 1.30 29.16 3.87
N LYS A 29 2.32 29.01 4.73
CA LYS A 29 2.22 29.18 6.19
C LYS A 29 1.74 30.58 6.57
N THR A 30 2.21 31.59 5.85
CA THR A 30 1.74 32.97 6.06
C THR A 30 0.28 33.12 5.67
N LYS A 31 -0.14 32.55 4.54
CA LYS A 31 -1.55 32.57 4.09
C LYS A 31 -2.46 31.79 5.05
N GLU A 32 -2.04 30.64 5.55
CA GLU A 32 -2.78 29.88 6.58
C GLU A 32 -3.02 30.69 7.83
N ARG A 33 -2.02 31.42 8.32
CA ARG A 33 -2.18 32.28 9.49
C ARG A 33 -3.29 33.32 9.28
N TYR A 34 -3.38 33.90 8.08
CA TYR A 34 -4.48 34.80 7.74
C TYR A 34 -5.82 34.06 7.62
N TYR A 35 -5.83 32.84 7.09
CA TYR A 35 -7.04 32.01 7.05
C TYR A 35 -7.56 31.67 8.44
N ILE A 36 -6.71 31.27 9.38
CA ILE A 36 -7.09 31.01 10.78
C ILE A 36 -7.74 32.25 11.39
N LYS A 37 -7.08 33.41 11.28
CA LYS A 37 -7.62 34.68 11.81
C LYS A 37 -8.97 35.03 11.19
N SER A 38 -9.10 34.90 9.87
CA SER A 38 -10.35 35.20 9.17
C SER A 38 -11.46 34.22 9.54
N LEU A 39 -11.15 32.93 9.68
CA LEU A 39 -12.11 31.90 10.05
C LEU A 39 -12.66 32.14 11.46
N HIS A 40 -11.79 32.44 12.44
CA HIS A 40 -12.23 32.83 13.78
C HIS A 40 -13.16 34.04 13.74
N LYS A 41 -12.83 35.06 12.93
CA LYS A 41 -13.68 36.25 12.79
C LYS A 41 -15.03 35.92 12.16
N ARG A 42 -15.07 35.06 11.13
CA ARG A 42 -16.34 34.62 10.52
C ARG A 42 -17.20 33.83 11.50
N ILE A 43 -16.60 32.92 12.26
CA ILE A 43 -17.29 32.15 13.31
C ILE A 43 -17.90 33.09 14.35
N GLN A 44 -17.17 34.13 14.79
CA GLN A 44 -17.72 35.14 15.70
C GLN A 44 -18.92 35.87 15.10
N ILE A 45 -18.85 36.27 13.83
CA ILE A 45 -19.96 36.96 13.14
C ILE A 45 -21.19 36.05 13.07
N PHE A 46 -21.01 34.78 12.69
CA PHE A 46 -22.11 33.81 12.65
C PHE A 46 -22.69 33.53 14.03
N ALA A 47 -21.83 33.34 15.04
CA ALA A 47 -22.27 33.13 16.42
C ALA A 47 -23.08 34.32 16.94
N ASN A 48 -22.69 35.55 16.59
CA ASN A 48 -23.45 36.75 16.91
C ASN A 48 -24.81 36.78 16.19
N TYR A 49 -24.85 36.43 14.89
CA TYR A 49 -26.09 36.39 14.12
C TYR A 49 -27.11 35.38 14.67
N TYR A 50 -26.64 34.21 15.12
CA TYR A 50 -27.48 33.14 15.68
C TYR A 50 -27.67 33.23 17.21
N ASN A 51 -27.18 34.28 17.88
CA ASN A 51 -27.18 34.44 19.35
C ASN A 51 -26.53 33.27 20.12
N TRP A 52 -25.50 32.65 19.56
CA TRP A 52 -24.67 31.64 20.25
C TRP A 52 -23.59 32.31 21.10
N SER A 53 -23.98 32.84 22.26
CA SER A 53 -23.09 33.52 23.22
C SER A 53 -21.86 32.67 23.59
N GLN A 54 -22.07 31.37 23.83
CA GLN A 54 -21.01 30.45 24.25
C GLN A 54 -19.92 30.24 23.18
N ILE A 55 -20.30 30.22 21.90
CA ILE A 55 -19.37 30.07 20.76
C ILE A 55 -18.73 31.41 20.41
N TYR A 56 -19.46 32.52 20.55
CA TYR A 56 -18.95 33.85 20.30
C TYR A 56 -17.74 34.17 21.21
N GLU A 57 -17.87 33.88 22.50
CA GLU A 57 -16.81 34.09 23.49
C GLU A 57 -15.61 33.16 23.27
N ASN A 58 -15.87 31.91 22.86
CA ASN A 58 -14.85 30.87 22.70
C ASN A 58 -14.53 30.50 21.25
N ALA A 59 -14.69 31.42 20.29
CA ALA A 59 -14.45 31.14 18.87
C ALA A 59 -13.01 30.65 18.57
N LYS A 60 -12.05 30.99 19.43
CA LYS A 60 -10.65 30.54 19.35
C LYS A 60 -10.45 29.07 19.72
N ALA A 61 -11.40 28.46 20.45
CA ALA A 61 -11.34 27.05 20.81
C ALA A 61 -11.49 26.13 19.59
N ILE A 62 -12.07 26.63 18.50
CA ILE A 62 -12.17 25.91 17.23
C ILE A 62 -10.85 26.05 16.49
N ILE A 63 -10.10 24.95 16.41
CA ILE A 63 -8.80 24.88 15.74
C ILE A 63 -9.02 24.30 14.33
N PRO A 64 -8.95 25.10 13.27
CA PRO A 64 -9.00 24.58 11.92
C PRO A 64 -7.77 23.73 11.60
N GLN A 65 -8.00 22.59 10.94
CA GLN A 65 -6.96 21.70 10.44
C GLN A 65 -6.79 21.94 8.93
N PHE A 66 -5.55 22.15 8.49
CA PHE A 66 -5.19 22.28 7.08
C PHE A 66 -4.23 21.17 6.71
N SER A 67 -4.53 20.42 5.65
CA SER A 67 -3.65 19.39 5.11
C SER A 67 -2.92 19.90 3.86
N ARG A 68 -1.70 19.39 3.63
CA ARG A 68 -0.88 19.70 2.46
C ARG A 68 -0.79 18.48 1.56
N GLY A 69 -1.21 18.64 0.30
CA GLY A 69 -0.99 17.64 -0.75
C GLY A 69 0.41 17.76 -1.36
N LEU A 70 1.47 17.58 -0.55
CA LEU A 70 2.83 17.53 -1.10
C LEU A 70 3.11 16.14 -1.69
N PRO A 71 3.87 16.06 -2.79
CA PRO A 71 4.37 14.77 -3.28
C PRO A 71 5.27 14.13 -2.21
N LYS A 72 5.01 12.87 -1.87
CA LYS A 72 5.76 12.10 -0.87
C LYS A 72 6.42 10.90 -1.53
N ASN A 73 7.64 10.58 -1.12
CA ASN A 73 8.33 9.38 -1.58
C ASN A 73 7.90 8.18 -0.73
N LEU A 74 7.01 7.33 -1.27
CA LEU A 74 6.51 6.14 -0.57
C LEU A 74 7.57 5.05 -0.38
N LEU A 75 8.61 5.01 -1.23
CA LEU A 75 9.69 4.03 -1.12
C LEU A 75 10.56 4.33 0.09
N GLU A 76 11.00 5.58 0.25
CA GLU A 76 11.73 6.03 1.44
C GLU A 76 10.89 5.83 2.71
N LEU A 77 9.59 6.13 2.65
CA LEU A 77 8.67 5.94 3.77
C LEU A 77 8.54 4.46 4.18
N SER A 78 8.41 3.54 3.21
CA SER A 78 8.38 2.10 3.47
C SER A 78 9.65 1.58 4.13
N GLN A 79 10.81 2.08 3.68
CA GLN A 79 12.10 1.77 4.30
C GLN A 79 12.18 2.28 5.73
N ILE A 80 11.72 3.52 6.00
CA ILE A 80 11.64 4.08 7.35
C ILE A 80 10.74 3.22 8.26
N ILE A 81 9.55 2.85 7.79
CA ILE A 81 8.63 1.99 8.56
C ILE A 81 9.27 0.65 8.88
N SER A 82 9.93 0.01 7.91
CA SER A 82 10.61 -1.27 8.10
C SER A 82 11.73 -1.19 9.13
N ASN A 83 12.48 -0.08 9.16
CA ASN A 83 13.58 0.15 10.12
C ASN A 83 13.12 0.52 11.54
N LEU A 84 11.90 1.04 11.66
CA LEU A 84 11.26 1.44 12.92
C LEU A 84 10.32 0.37 13.48
N LYS A 85 10.00 -0.66 12.69
CA LYS A 85 9.33 -1.87 13.15
C LYS A 85 10.07 -2.40 14.40
N ASP A 86 9.31 -2.73 15.44
CA ASP A 86 9.79 -3.20 16.75
C ASP A 86 10.43 -2.15 17.67
N LYS A 87 10.66 -0.91 17.21
CA LYS A 87 11.16 0.20 18.06
C LYS A 87 10.07 1.18 18.48
N VAL A 88 9.00 1.25 17.72
CA VAL A 88 7.92 2.24 17.86
C VAL A 88 6.57 1.51 17.90
N SER A 89 5.58 2.09 18.57
CA SER A 89 4.23 1.53 18.61
C SER A 89 3.62 1.41 17.20
N LEU A 90 2.82 0.35 16.99
CA LEU A 90 2.12 0.11 15.73
C LEU A 90 1.23 1.30 15.32
N ARG A 91 0.55 1.91 16.30
CA ARG A 91 -0.25 3.12 16.10
C ARG A 91 0.53 4.25 15.45
N GLN A 92 1.74 4.52 15.95
CA GLN A 92 2.55 5.60 15.44
C GLN A 92 3.09 5.28 14.04
N LEU A 93 3.43 4.01 13.76
CA LEU A 93 3.85 3.58 12.41
C LEU A 93 2.74 3.75 11.38
N ILE A 94 1.52 3.34 11.72
CA ILE A 94 0.34 3.49 10.84
C ILE A 94 0.02 4.98 10.64
N SER A 95 0.17 5.80 11.68
CA SER A 95 -0.03 7.26 11.58
C SER A 95 0.94 7.96 10.63
N LEU A 96 2.06 7.34 10.24
CA LEU A 96 2.97 7.89 9.23
C LEU A 96 2.45 7.70 7.81
N LEU A 97 1.54 6.73 7.58
CA LEU A 97 0.99 6.44 6.27
C LEU A 97 0.03 7.56 5.85
N PRO A 98 0.27 8.23 4.71
CA PRO A 98 -0.48 9.42 4.33
C PRO A 98 -1.92 9.14 3.87
N PHE A 99 -2.25 7.87 3.60
CA PHE A 99 -3.57 7.44 3.13
C PHE A 99 -4.46 6.87 4.25
N VAL A 100 -3.94 6.72 5.47
CA VAL A 100 -4.70 6.25 6.62
C VAL A 100 -5.23 7.46 7.39
N GLU A 101 -6.55 7.63 7.44
CA GLU A 101 -7.18 8.76 8.16
C GLU A 101 -7.30 8.48 9.67
N ASP A 102 -7.68 7.25 10.05
CA ASP A 102 -7.84 6.84 11.44
C ASP A 102 -6.96 5.62 11.77
N PRO A 103 -5.84 5.82 12.51
CA PRO A 103 -4.94 4.74 12.90
C PRO A 103 -5.61 3.69 13.80
N ASP A 104 -6.59 4.08 14.62
CA ASP A 104 -7.21 3.16 15.58
C ASP A 104 -8.20 2.21 14.87
N ALA A 105 -8.85 2.69 13.81
CA ALA A 105 -9.69 1.85 12.94
C ALA A 105 -8.84 0.82 12.17
N GLU A 106 -7.68 1.25 11.65
CA GLU A 106 -6.77 0.39 10.89
C GLU A 106 -6.17 -0.73 11.75
N ILE A 107 -5.79 -0.42 13.00
CA ILE A 107 -5.31 -1.44 13.94
C ILE A 107 -6.37 -2.52 14.17
N LYS A 108 -7.63 -2.12 14.38
CA LYS A 108 -8.74 -3.07 14.57
C LYS A 108 -8.99 -3.92 13.33
N ALA A 109 -8.85 -3.36 12.14
CA ALA A 109 -8.96 -4.11 10.89
C ALA A 109 -7.84 -5.16 10.77
N LEU A 110 -6.60 -4.76 11.06
CA LEU A 110 -5.44 -5.66 11.06
C LEU A 110 -5.53 -6.77 12.12
N GLU A 111 -6.08 -6.48 13.30
CA GLU A 111 -6.33 -7.49 14.35
C GLU A 111 -7.35 -8.52 13.89
N LYS A 112 -8.47 -8.08 13.30
CA LYS A 112 -9.48 -8.98 12.73
C LYS A 112 -8.90 -9.86 11.61
N GLU A 113 -8.08 -9.29 10.72
CA GLU A 113 -7.41 -10.08 9.67
C GLU A 113 -6.48 -11.15 10.26
N LYS A 114 -5.74 -10.82 11.33
CA LYS A 114 -4.87 -11.78 12.03
C LYS A 114 -5.67 -12.87 12.75
N GLU A 115 -6.77 -12.50 13.39
CA GLU A 115 -7.68 -13.44 14.06
C GLU A 115 -8.30 -14.40 13.05
N THR A 116 -8.85 -13.89 11.94
CA THR A 116 -9.39 -14.75 10.86
C THR A 116 -8.32 -15.64 10.22
N ALA A 117 -7.09 -15.16 10.08
CA ALA A 117 -5.97 -15.98 9.60
C ALA A 117 -5.49 -17.03 10.63
N GLN A 118 -5.71 -16.80 11.92
CA GLN A 118 -5.42 -17.77 13.00
C GLN A 118 -6.55 -18.77 13.22
N GLU A 119 -7.81 -18.37 12.98
CA GLU A 119 -9.00 -19.22 13.00
C GLU A 119 -9.15 -20.11 11.75
N GLU A 120 -8.25 -19.94 10.78
CA GLU A 120 -7.96 -20.91 9.72
C GLU A 120 -6.77 -21.84 10.09
N PRO A 121 -6.76 -22.64 11.20
CA PRO A 121 -5.77 -23.67 11.39
C PRO A 121 -6.22 -24.96 10.69
N ALA A 122 -5.44 -25.37 9.68
CA ALA A 122 -5.09 -26.77 9.43
C ALA A 122 -6.23 -27.80 9.18
N PHE A 123 -7.33 -27.47 8.49
CA PHE A 123 -8.30 -28.50 8.08
C PHE A 123 -7.75 -29.54 7.07
N SER A 124 -6.53 -29.36 6.55
CA SER A 124 -5.95 -30.28 5.55
C SER A 124 -4.85 -31.22 6.08
N GLN A 125 -4.57 -31.29 7.39
CA GLN A 125 -3.40 -32.06 7.87
C GLN A 125 -3.71 -33.22 8.82
N ASN A 126 -4.92 -33.78 8.77
CA ASN A 126 -5.22 -35.08 9.39
C ASN A 126 -6.29 -35.84 8.56
N LEU A 127 -5.92 -36.34 7.39
CA LEU A 127 -6.57 -37.51 6.80
C LEU A 127 -5.83 -38.73 7.34
N PRO A 128 -6.48 -39.66 8.07
CA PRO A 128 -5.82 -40.88 8.53
C PRO A 128 -5.43 -41.69 7.30
N TYR A 129 -4.15 -41.97 7.15
CA TYR A 129 -3.69 -43.01 6.24
C TYR A 129 -4.13 -44.35 6.86
N GLU A 130 -5.13 -45.01 6.27
CA GLU A 130 -5.48 -46.37 6.68
C GLU A 130 -4.41 -47.33 6.15
N GLU A 131 -3.48 -47.72 7.03
CA GLU A 131 -2.63 -48.89 6.82
C GLU A 131 -3.47 -50.16 6.97
N GLY A 132 -3.90 -50.72 5.85
CA GLY A 132 -4.31 -52.12 5.77
C GLY A 132 -3.09 -53.00 5.51
N VAL A 133 -2.40 -53.46 6.56
CA VAL A 133 -1.43 -54.56 6.46
C VAL A 133 -2.07 -55.85 6.93
N THR A 134 -2.23 -56.83 6.03
CA THR A 134 -1.98 -58.25 6.36
C THR A 134 -1.38 -58.98 5.15
N ASP A 135 -0.28 -59.67 5.41
CA ASP A 135 0.62 -60.39 4.51
C ASP A 135 -0.01 -61.53 3.68
N GLY A 136 0.61 -61.83 2.53
CA GLY A 136 0.66 -63.21 2.03
C GLY A 136 0.78 -63.42 0.51
N GLN A 137 1.97 -63.23 -0.07
CA GLN A 137 2.65 -64.06 -1.11
C GLN A 137 3.55 -63.20 -2.04
N PRO A 138 4.80 -63.62 -2.34
CA PRO A 138 5.67 -62.87 -3.24
C PRO A 138 5.47 -63.36 -4.68
N GLU A 139 4.98 -62.49 -5.56
CA GLU A 139 5.10 -62.71 -7.00
C GLU A 139 6.40 -62.06 -7.49
N VAL A 140 7.36 -62.94 -7.76
CA VAL A 140 8.63 -62.67 -8.46
C VAL A 140 8.31 -62.22 -9.88
N LEU A 141 9.03 -61.20 -10.39
CA LEU A 141 9.42 -60.92 -11.79
C LEU A 141 9.86 -59.43 -11.84
N GLY A 142 11.06 -58.99 -12.17
CA GLY A 142 12.31 -59.55 -12.66
C GLY A 142 13.16 -58.34 -13.04
N GLU A 143 14.40 -58.27 -12.58
CA GLU A 143 15.34 -57.22 -12.95
C GLU A 143 15.68 -57.29 -14.45
N ALA A 144 15.68 -56.14 -15.11
CA ALA A 144 16.49 -55.91 -16.30
C ALA A 144 16.85 -54.42 -16.35
N GLU A 145 17.98 -54.07 -15.72
CA GLU A 145 18.75 -52.94 -16.20
C GLU A 145 19.42 -53.32 -17.52
N SER A 146 19.32 -52.46 -18.53
CA SER A 146 20.37 -52.33 -19.54
C SER A 146 20.44 -50.89 -20.05
N SER A 147 21.60 -50.33 -19.78
CA SER A 147 22.22 -49.05 -20.15
C SER A 147 22.34 -48.75 -21.65
N GLU A 148 22.55 -47.44 -21.92
CA GLU A 148 23.30 -46.84 -23.05
C GLU A 148 22.68 -47.02 -24.46
N ASP A 149 22.72 -46.09 -25.42
CA ASP A 149 23.62 -44.97 -25.70
C ASP A 149 22.99 -44.13 -26.85
N GLY A 150 23.46 -42.90 -27.09
CA GLY A 150 23.32 -42.27 -28.43
C GLY A 150 22.97 -40.79 -28.52
N SER A 151 24.00 -39.94 -28.48
CA SER A 151 24.04 -38.55 -28.95
C SER A 151 23.78 -38.39 -30.47
N GLY A 152 23.15 -37.29 -30.91
CA GLY A 152 23.23 -36.84 -32.31
C GLY A 152 22.28 -35.73 -32.77
N ASP A 153 22.81 -34.50 -32.86
CA ASP A 153 22.57 -33.41 -33.82
C ASP A 153 21.16 -32.86 -34.19
N GLY A 154 21.02 -31.53 -34.14
CA GLY A 154 19.92 -30.75 -34.77
C GLY A 154 20.26 -30.35 -36.23
N PRO A 155 19.69 -29.26 -36.81
CA PRO A 155 18.45 -28.54 -36.52
C PRO A 155 17.53 -28.37 -37.76
N GLY A 156 16.30 -27.87 -37.55
CA GLY A 156 15.58 -27.11 -38.58
C GLY A 156 14.14 -27.55 -38.86
N ARG A 157 13.19 -26.63 -38.68
CA ARG A 157 12.42 -26.00 -39.78
C ARG A 157 11.25 -25.20 -39.21
N ALA A 158 11.26 -23.90 -39.50
CA ALA A 158 10.12 -23.01 -39.27
C ALA A 158 8.89 -23.48 -40.06
N ASN A 159 7.69 -23.36 -39.48
CA ASN A 159 6.60 -22.73 -40.22
C ASN A 159 5.49 -22.16 -39.33
N ARG A 160 5.17 -20.90 -39.65
CA ARG A 160 4.07 -20.08 -39.14
C ARG A 160 2.74 -20.67 -39.60
N LYS A 161 1.70 -20.58 -38.77
CA LYS A 161 0.33 -20.32 -39.25
C LYS A 161 -0.40 -19.40 -38.27
N ALA A 162 -0.45 -18.13 -38.66
CA ALA A 162 -1.37 -17.15 -38.12
C ALA A 162 -2.80 -17.51 -38.53
N THR A 163 -3.70 -17.66 -37.56
CA THR A 163 -5.13 -17.78 -37.82
C THR A 163 -5.72 -16.38 -37.96
N ARG A 164 -5.87 -15.90 -39.21
CA ARG A 164 -6.86 -14.87 -39.54
C ARG A 164 -8.19 -15.57 -39.76
N ARG A 165 -9.22 -15.23 -38.97
CA ARG A 165 -10.61 -15.38 -39.39
C ARG A 165 -11.21 -13.98 -39.54
N ASN A 166 -11.57 -13.70 -40.79
CA ASN A 166 -12.28 -12.54 -41.29
C ASN A 166 -13.78 -12.90 -41.41
N THR A 167 -14.60 -11.89 -41.71
CA THR A 167 -15.99 -11.91 -42.20
C THR A 167 -17.08 -11.97 -41.12
N GLN A 168 -18.19 -11.24 -41.19
CA GLN A 168 -18.58 -9.99 -41.86
C GLN A 168 -20.00 -9.68 -41.34
N ALA A 169 -20.36 -8.40 -41.33
CA ALA A 169 -21.68 -7.83 -41.64
C ALA A 169 -22.91 -8.15 -40.76
N GLY A 170 -23.64 -7.08 -40.41
CA GLY A 170 -25.03 -7.23 -39.98
C GLY A 170 -25.74 -5.99 -39.43
N LYS A 171 -25.77 -4.89 -40.20
CA LYS A 171 -26.67 -3.71 -40.12
C LYS A 171 -26.68 -2.87 -38.84
#